data_AF-A0A0S2W1L2-F1
#
_entry.id   AF-A0A0S2W1L2-F1
#
_cell.length_a   1.000
_cell.length_b   1.000
_cell.length_c   1.000
_cell.angle_alpha   90.00
_cell.angle_beta   90.00
_cell.angle_gamma   90.00
#
_symmetry.space_group_name_H-M   'P 1'
#
loop_
_entity.id
_entity.type
_entity.pdbx_description
1 polymer ?
#
loop_
_entity_poly.entity_id
_entity_poly.type
_entity_poly.pdbx_seq_one_letter_code
_entity_poly.pdbx_strand_id
1 'polypeptide(L)'
;MDMLLKLAELYHTDLLGVVYGRGSAQKKMRRFQIAALVTFLVPLLLTLMHSCLILFANTCFPVAGDMLITEATRPLIETRLAVIGAWELLEGLAQAASFAGCILLAVLLPGLTPLPSMKHSLLFLLAFLLGGIAVTLPFSAFDPCYSRADYMLILLHTFLPVVLLWIGLVGMGLFKSLCKKRQGPLSP
;
A
#
# COMPACT_ATOMS: atom_id res chain seq x y z
N MET A 1 40.62 -24.05 -7.53
CA MET A 1 40.25 -22.71 -7.02
C MET A 1 39.84 -21.79 -8.18
N ASP A 2 40.54 -21.81 -9.31
CA ASP A 2 40.29 -20.87 -10.43
C ASP A 2 38.97 -21.07 -11.18
N MET A 3 38.45 -22.30 -11.26
CA MET A 3 37.20 -22.59 -11.97
C MET A 3 35.95 -22.11 -11.20
N LEU A 4 36.03 -22.01 -9.87
CA LEU A 4 34.96 -21.49 -9.00
C LEU A 4 34.93 -19.96 -8.97
N LEU A 5 36.09 -19.31 -9.06
CA LEU A 5 36.21 -17.85 -9.21
C LEU A 5 35.59 -17.38 -10.53
N LYS A 6 35.85 -18.10 -11.63
CA LYS A 6 35.24 -17.80 -12.94
C LYS A 6 33.73 -17.98 -12.98
N LEU A 7 33.17 -18.92 -12.20
CA LEU A 7 31.71 -19.08 -12.11
C LEU A 7 31.05 -17.96 -11.30
N ALA A 8 31.71 -17.44 -10.26
CA ALA A 8 31.20 -16.36 -9.42
C ALA A 8 31.22 -15.00 -10.15
N GLU A 9 32.22 -14.79 -11.00
CA GLU A 9 32.35 -13.59 -11.84
C GLU A 9 31.30 -13.57 -12.97
N LEU A 10 30.97 -14.74 -13.54
CA LEU A 10 29.99 -14.87 -14.62
C LEU A 10 28.53 -14.66 -14.18
N TYR A 11 28.21 -14.88 -12.89
CA TYR A 11 26.84 -14.82 -12.38
C TYR A 11 26.49 -13.55 -11.59
N HIS A 12 27.44 -12.61 -11.38
CA HIS A 12 27.23 -11.41 -10.55
C HIS A 12 26.55 -11.70 -9.20
N THR A 13 26.72 -12.91 -8.66
CA THR A 13 26.11 -13.30 -7.39
C THR A 13 27.20 -13.55 -6.37
N ASP A 14 27.11 -12.74 -5.32
CA ASP A 14 27.94 -12.67 -4.11
C ASP A 14 27.94 -14.02 -3.36
N LEU A 15 28.64 -15.02 -3.92
CA LEU A 15 28.76 -16.38 -3.41
C LEU A 15 29.48 -16.40 -2.05
N LEU A 16 30.36 -15.43 -1.81
CA LEU A 16 31.04 -15.21 -0.53
C LEU A 16 30.08 -14.75 0.59
N GLY A 17 29.01 -14.03 0.25
CA GLY A 17 27.94 -13.66 1.19
C GLY A 17 27.06 -14.84 1.62
N VAL A 18 26.88 -15.84 0.75
CA VAL A 18 26.07 -17.04 1.03
C VAL A 18 26.77 -17.96 2.03
N VAL A 19 28.10 -18.05 1.97
CA VAL A 19 28.90 -18.89 2.88
C VAL A 19 29.09 -18.26 4.27
N TYR A 20 29.08 -16.92 4.38
CA TYR A 20 29.35 -16.21 5.64
C TYR A 20 28.12 -15.75 6.45
N GLY A 21 26.90 -16.21 6.12
CA GLY A 21 25.70 -15.94 6.93
C GLY A 21 24.92 -14.67 6.58
N ARG A 22 25.26 -13.95 5.49
CA ARG A 22 24.41 -12.87 4.94
C ARG A 22 23.09 -13.38 4.37
N GLY A 23 23.00 -14.66 4.03
CA GLY A 23 21.80 -15.26 3.45
C GLY A 23 20.54 -15.14 4.33
N SER A 24 20.67 -15.17 5.66
CA SER A 24 19.50 -15.08 6.56
C SER A 24 18.96 -13.64 6.68
N ALA A 25 19.84 -12.65 6.82
CA ALA A 25 19.47 -11.23 6.86
C ALA A 25 18.92 -10.74 5.51
N GLN A 26 19.53 -11.16 4.40
CA GLN A 26 19.05 -10.85 3.05
C GLN A 26 17.70 -11.52 2.75
N LYS A 27 17.49 -12.77 3.20
CA LYS A 27 16.17 -13.44 3.11
C LYS A 27 15.11 -12.72 3.93
N LYS A 28 15.43 -12.23 5.13
CA LYS A 28 14.51 -11.41 5.95
C LYS A 28 14.15 -10.09 5.26
N MET A 29 15.14 -9.38 4.71
CA MET A 29 14.91 -8.15 3.95
C MET A 29 14.05 -8.39 2.71
N ARG A 30 14.31 -9.46 1.95
CA ARG A 30 13.50 -9.81 0.77
C ARG A 30 12.05 -10.16 1.16
N ARG A 31 11.84 -10.89 2.26
CA ARG A 31 10.49 -11.16 2.78
C ARG A 31 9.78 -9.89 3.18
N PHE A 32 10.47 -8.94 3.81
CA PHE A 32 9.90 -7.64 4.14
C PHE A 32 9.54 -6.83 2.89
N GLN A 33 10.40 -6.82 1.86
CA GLN A 33 10.11 -6.14 0.60
C GLN A 33 8.90 -6.74 -0.12
N ILE A 34 8.80 -8.07 -0.16
CA ILE A 34 7.64 -8.76 -0.75
C ILE A 34 6.39 -8.47 0.09
N ALA A 35 6.47 -8.56 1.42
CA ALA A 35 5.37 -8.24 2.30
C ALA A 35 4.91 -6.79 2.08
N ALA A 36 5.84 -5.83 2.04
CA ALA A 36 5.53 -4.42 1.77
C ALA A 36 4.83 -4.25 0.43
N LEU A 37 5.36 -4.86 -0.63
CA LEU A 37 4.75 -4.80 -1.95
C LEU A 37 3.33 -5.36 -1.94
N VAL A 38 3.11 -6.52 -1.32
CA VAL A 38 1.78 -7.13 -1.21
C VAL A 38 0.83 -6.24 -0.40
N THR A 39 1.28 -5.70 0.74
CA THR A 39 0.45 -4.82 1.58
C THR A 39 0.11 -3.49 0.93
N PHE A 40 0.86 -3.06 -0.07
CA PHE A 40 0.52 -1.90 -0.90
C PHE A 40 -0.33 -2.28 -2.12
N LEU A 41 -0.04 -3.40 -2.77
CA LEU A 41 -0.74 -3.84 -3.97
C LEU A 41 -2.19 -4.24 -3.69
N VAL A 42 -2.42 -4.95 -2.59
CA VAL A 42 -3.76 -5.42 -2.20
C VAL A 42 -4.75 -4.26 -2.03
N PRO A 43 -4.52 -3.26 -1.16
CA PRO A 43 -5.45 -2.15 -1.00
C PRO A 43 -5.60 -1.35 -2.30
N LEU A 44 -4.54 -1.21 -3.11
CA LEU A 44 -4.60 -0.50 -4.38
C LEU A 44 -5.45 -1.22 -5.45
N LEU A 45 -5.46 -2.55 -5.44
CA LEU A 45 -6.37 -3.34 -6.27
C LEU A 45 -7.81 -3.25 -5.79
N LEU A 46 -8.03 -3.22 -4.47
CA LEU A 46 -9.37 -3.03 -3.91
C LEU A 46 -9.92 -1.64 -4.22
N THR A 47 -9.11 -0.58 -4.13
CA THR A 47 -9.53 0.78 -4.52
C THR A 47 -9.79 0.89 -6.03
N LEU A 48 -9.06 0.14 -6.87
CA LEU A 48 -9.34 0.03 -8.31
C LEU A 48 -10.68 -0.65 -8.56
N MET A 49 -10.94 -1.78 -7.89
CA MET A 49 -12.22 -2.49 -8.00
C MET A 49 -13.38 -1.60 -7.54
N HIS A 50 -13.21 -0.87 -6.44
CA HIS A 50 -14.18 0.10 -5.94
C HIS A 50 -14.48 1.20 -6.96
N SER A 51 -13.43 1.84 -7.51
CA SER A 51 -13.57 2.90 -8.51
C SER A 51 -14.25 2.41 -9.81
N CYS A 52 -13.91 1.19 -10.24
CA CYS A 52 -14.54 0.54 -11.39
C CYS A 52 -16.01 0.20 -11.12
N LEU A 53 -16.34 -0.28 -9.92
CA LEU A 53 -17.70 -0.62 -9.53
C LEU A 53 -18.61 0.61 -9.50
N ILE A 54 -18.13 1.76 -9.01
CA ILE A 54 -18.88 3.02 -9.03
C ILE A 54 -19.14 3.47 -10.47
N LEU A 55 -18.11 3.49 -11.30
CA LEU A 55 -18.26 3.89 -12.70
C LEU A 55 -19.24 2.94 -13.44
N PHE A 56 -19.15 1.64 -13.19
CA PHE A 56 -20.07 0.65 -13.76
C PHE A 56 -21.51 0.89 -13.29
N ALA A 57 -21.72 1.14 -12.00
CA ALA A 57 -23.04 1.44 -11.45
C ALA A 57 -23.66 2.68 -12.09
N ASN A 58 -22.87 3.73 -12.29
CA ASN A 58 -23.35 4.99 -12.84
C ASN A 58 -23.55 4.97 -14.36
N THR A 59 -22.80 4.12 -15.08
CA THR A 59 -22.97 3.95 -16.54
C THR A 59 -24.09 2.97 -16.91
N CYS A 60 -24.24 1.86 -16.18
CA CYS A 60 -25.27 0.86 -16.45
C CYS A 60 -26.63 1.19 -15.83
N PHE A 61 -26.66 1.94 -14.73
CA PHE A 61 -27.90 2.34 -14.04
C PHE A 61 -27.96 3.87 -13.81
N PRO A 62 -28.04 4.67 -14.88
CA PRO A 62 -28.22 6.11 -14.77
C PRO A 62 -29.61 6.40 -14.22
N VAL A 63 -29.67 6.97 -13.01
CA VAL A 63 -30.93 7.42 -12.40
C VAL A 63 -30.93 8.94 -12.44
N ALA A 64 -31.81 9.53 -13.25
CA ALA A 64 -32.05 10.97 -13.20
C ALA A 64 -32.66 11.31 -11.83
N GLY A 65 -32.18 12.39 -11.19
CA GLY A 65 -32.60 12.82 -9.85
C GLY A 65 -34.11 13.09 -9.70
N ASP A 66 -34.83 13.11 -10.81
CA ASP A 66 -36.26 13.43 -10.91
C ASP A 66 -37.16 12.17 -11.04
N MET A 67 -36.60 10.95 -10.95
CA MET A 67 -37.41 9.72 -11.03
C MET A 67 -38.26 9.51 -9.77
N LEU A 68 -39.57 9.61 -9.94
CA LEU A 68 -40.56 9.23 -8.92
C LEU A 68 -40.46 7.74 -8.60
N ILE A 69 -40.31 7.42 -7.31
CA ILE A 69 -40.30 6.05 -6.80
C ILE A 69 -41.66 5.41 -7.08
N THR A 70 -41.72 4.59 -8.11
CA THR A 70 -42.90 3.86 -8.55
C THR A 70 -42.64 2.35 -8.38
N GLU A 71 -43.68 1.51 -8.33
CA GLU A 71 -43.50 0.03 -8.24
C GLU A 71 -42.65 -0.54 -9.40
N ALA A 72 -42.62 0.14 -10.56
CA ALA A 72 -41.75 -0.23 -11.69
C ALA A 72 -40.26 0.10 -11.49
N THR A 73 -39.91 1.06 -10.62
CA THR A 73 -38.52 1.48 -10.35
C THR A 73 -37.94 0.81 -9.09
N ARG A 74 -38.77 0.15 -8.29
CA ARG A 74 -38.38 -0.61 -7.09
C ARG A 74 -37.24 -1.62 -7.34
N PRO A 75 -37.24 -2.46 -8.39
CA PRO A 75 -36.12 -3.37 -8.64
C PRO A 75 -34.82 -2.63 -8.98
N LEU A 76 -34.90 -1.46 -9.63
CA LEU A 76 -33.74 -0.62 -9.95
C LEU A 76 -33.11 -0.03 -8.68
N ILE A 77 -33.94 0.36 -7.72
CA ILE A 77 -33.52 0.90 -6.41
C ILE A 77 -32.88 -0.22 -5.55
N GLU A 78 -33.47 -1.42 -5.54
CA GLU A 78 -32.91 -2.57 -4.84
C GLU A 78 -31.53 -2.96 -5.39
N THR A 79 -31.35 -2.92 -6.72
CA THR A 79 -30.03 -3.14 -7.32
C THR A 79 -29.02 -2.06 -6.93
N ARG A 80 -29.43 -0.78 -6.84
CA ARG A 80 -28.53 0.29 -6.34
C ARG A 80 -28.15 0.09 -4.88
N LEU A 81 -29.08 -0.29 -4.00
CA LEU A 81 -28.76 -0.56 -2.60
C LEU A 81 -27.79 -1.75 -2.45
N ALA A 82 -27.96 -2.80 -3.24
CA ALA A 82 -27.02 -3.91 -3.27
C ALA A 82 -25.62 -3.49 -3.75
N VAL A 83 -25.56 -2.60 -4.74
CA VAL A 83 -24.28 -2.04 -5.26
C VAL A 83 -23.63 -1.08 -4.26
N ILE A 84 -24.40 -0.27 -3.54
CA ILE A 84 -23.89 0.58 -2.44
C ILE A 84 -23.34 -0.29 -1.31
N GLY A 85 -24.04 -1.35 -0.92
CA GLY A 85 -23.53 -2.30 0.08
C GLY A 85 -22.23 -2.99 -0.39
N ALA A 86 -22.12 -3.32 -1.67
CA ALA A 86 -20.89 -3.88 -2.25
C ALA A 86 -19.73 -2.85 -2.23
N TRP A 87 -19.99 -1.58 -2.58
CA TRP A 87 -19.02 -0.49 -2.41
C TRP A 87 -18.53 -0.43 -0.97
N GLU A 88 -19.44 -0.29 0.01
CA GLU A 88 -19.08 -0.05 1.41
C GLU A 88 -18.23 -1.20 1.97
N LEU A 89 -18.56 -2.43 1.56
CA LEU A 89 -17.77 -3.61 1.91
C LEU A 89 -16.37 -3.58 1.28
N LEU A 90 -16.25 -3.19 0.01
CA LEU A 90 -14.96 -3.01 -0.67
C LEU A 90 -14.09 -1.94 -0.01
N GLU A 91 -14.68 -0.81 0.40
CA GLU A 91 -14.00 0.26 1.14
C GLU A 91 -13.53 -0.23 2.51
N GLY A 92 -14.41 -0.90 3.26
CA GLY A 92 -14.07 -1.51 4.55
C GLY A 92 -12.95 -2.55 4.44
N LEU A 93 -12.97 -3.37 3.40
CA LEU A 93 -11.92 -4.36 3.12
C LEU A 93 -10.59 -3.71 2.74
N ALA A 94 -10.61 -2.64 1.92
CA ALA A 94 -9.40 -1.90 1.54
C ALA A 94 -8.74 -1.29 2.78
N GLN A 95 -9.54 -0.66 3.64
CA GLN A 95 -9.08 -0.10 4.89
C GLN A 95 -8.53 -1.19 5.83
N ALA A 96 -9.27 -2.28 6.05
CA ALA A 96 -8.84 -3.39 6.90
C ALA A 96 -7.55 -4.04 6.39
N ALA A 97 -7.41 -4.24 5.08
CA ALA A 97 -6.20 -4.76 4.46
C ALA A 97 -5.01 -3.82 4.64
N SER A 98 -5.23 -2.50 4.50
CA SER A 98 -4.18 -1.50 4.75
C SER A 98 -3.73 -1.49 6.22
N PHE A 99 -4.67 -1.54 7.17
CA PHE A 99 -4.36 -1.65 8.60
C PHE A 99 -3.61 -2.94 8.94
N ALA A 100 -4.14 -4.09 8.51
CA ALA A 100 -3.51 -5.39 8.76
C ALA A 100 -2.11 -5.47 8.15
N GLY A 101 -1.94 -4.94 6.92
CA GLY A 101 -0.66 -4.86 6.25
C GLY A 101 0.33 -3.96 6.97
N CYS A 102 -0.12 -2.79 7.44
CA CYS A 102 0.72 -1.89 8.23
C CYS A 102 1.13 -2.53 9.56
N ILE A 103 0.23 -3.21 10.26
CA ILE A 103 0.56 -3.93 11.51
C ILE A 103 1.59 -5.03 11.23
N LEU A 104 1.42 -5.80 10.16
CA LEU A 104 2.39 -6.84 9.76
C LEU A 104 3.78 -6.24 9.50
N LEU A 105 3.85 -5.13 8.75
CA LEU A 105 5.11 -4.43 8.50
C LEU A 105 5.72 -3.87 9.78
N ALA A 106 4.91 -3.30 10.68
CA ALA A 106 5.35 -2.78 11.97
C ALA A 106 5.95 -3.88 12.85
N VAL A 107 5.38 -5.09 12.85
CA VAL A 107 5.90 -6.25 13.60
C VAL A 107 7.19 -6.80 12.98
N LEU A 108 7.33 -6.74 11.66
CA LEU A 108 8.55 -7.18 10.97
C LEU A 108 9.70 -6.18 11.07
N LEU A 109 9.41 -4.91 11.35
CA LEU A 109 10.37 -3.79 11.36
C LEU A 109 11.52 -3.93 12.39
N PRO A 110 11.29 -4.33 13.66
CA PRO A 110 12.35 -4.46 14.66
C PRO A 110 13.36 -5.56 14.33
N GLY A 111 12.94 -6.56 13.56
CA GLY A 111 13.78 -7.68 13.14
C GLY A 111 14.73 -7.37 11.97
N LEU A 112 14.66 -6.15 11.40
CA LEU A 112 15.48 -5.73 10.27
C LEU A 112 16.67 -4.90 10.73
N THR A 113 17.85 -5.48 10.57
CA THR A 113 19.14 -4.77 10.67
C THR A 113 19.88 -4.94 9.33
N PRO A 114 20.16 -3.85 8.58
CA PRO A 114 19.85 -2.44 8.84
C PRO A 114 18.37 -2.06 8.57
N LEU A 115 17.91 -0.95 9.16
CA LEU A 115 16.60 -0.37 8.83
C LEU A 115 16.55 0.04 7.34
N PRO A 116 15.35 0.05 6.72
CA PRO A 116 15.19 0.60 5.38
C PRO A 116 15.60 2.08 5.34
N SER A 117 16.19 2.49 4.23
CA SER A 117 16.62 3.88 4.00
C SER A 117 15.41 4.82 3.99
N MET A 118 15.50 5.93 4.74
CA MET A 118 14.44 6.93 4.84
C MET A 118 14.00 7.48 3.47
N LYS A 119 14.97 7.69 2.56
CA LYS A 119 14.69 8.16 1.19
C LYS A 119 13.84 7.17 0.40
N HIS A 120 14.17 5.88 0.51
CA HIS A 120 13.44 4.83 -0.18
C HIS A 120 12.04 4.66 0.42
N SER A 121 11.90 4.73 1.75
CA SER A 121 10.59 4.68 2.39
C SER A 121 9.69 5.86 2.00
N LEU A 122 10.25 7.07 1.89
CA LEU A 122 9.51 8.24 1.39
C LEU A 122 9.09 8.06 -0.07
N LEU A 123 9.97 7.56 -0.94
CA LEU A 123 9.65 7.25 -2.33
C LEU A 123 8.53 6.21 -2.44
N PHE A 124 8.55 5.17 -1.60
CA PHE A 124 7.47 4.19 -1.54
C PHE A 124 6.13 4.80 -1.13
N LEU A 125 6.14 5.70 -0.13
CA LEU A 125 4.95 6.41 0.31
C LEU A 125 4.38 7.32 -0.79
N LEU A 126 5.24 8.07 -1.48
CA LEU A 126 4.85 8.91 -2.61
C LEU A 126 4.33 8.08 -3.79
N ALA A 127 4.98 6.95 -4.10
CA ALA A 127 4.54 6.05 -5.14
C ALA A 127 3.16 5.46 -4.82
N PHE A 128 2.90 5.10 -3.56
CA PHE A 128 1.58 4.61 -3.14
C PHE A 128 0.51 5.71 -3.25
N LEU A 129 0.82 6.94 -2.83
CA LEU A 129 -0.08 8.08 -2.98
C LEU A 129 -0.41 8.34 -4.46
N LEU A 130 0.63 8.45 -5.31
CA LEU A 130 0.48 8.67 -6.75
C LEU A 130 -0.27 7.52 -7.44
N GLY A 131 0.00 6.28 -7.04
CA GLY A 131 -0.72 5.10 -7.54
C GLY A 131 -2.19 5.14 -7.16
N GLY A 132 -2.50 5.49 -5.90
CA GLY A 132 -3.88 5.67 -5.45
C GLY A 132 -4.61 6.77 -6.22
N ILE A 133 -3.97 7.92 -6.43
CA ILE A 133 -4.49 9.02 -7.25
C ILE A 133 -4.71 8.58 -8.70
N ALA A 134 -3.77 7.86 -9.30
CA ALA A 134 -3.88 7.38 -10.68
C ALA A 134 -5.01 6.36 -10.86
N VAL A 135 -5.37 5.65 -9.79
CA VAL A 135 -6.45 4.66 -9.78
C VAL A 135 -7.82 5.30 -9.51
N THR A 136 -7.88 6.48 -8.90
CA THR A 136 -9.16 7.14 -8.56
C THR A 136 -9.49 8.32 -9.48
N LEU A 137 -8.53 9.18 -9.82
CA LEU A 137 -8.76 10.37 -10.64
C LEU A 137 -9.37 10.10 -12.02
N PRO A 138 -8.88 9.15 -12.84
CA PRO A 138 -9.42 8.97 -14.18
C PRO A 138 -10.90 8.57 -14.13
N PHE A 139 -11.29 7.69 -13.20
CA PHE A 139 -12.68 7.27 -13.03
C PHE A 139 -13.58 8.44 -12.60
N SER A 140 -13.10 9.30 -11.71
CA SER A 140 -13.83 10.51 -11.31
C SER A 140 -14.06 11.53 -12.44
N ALA A 141 -13.27 11.48 -13.51
CA ALA A 141 -13.44 12.37 -14.67
C ALA A 141 -14.54 11.86 -15.64
N PHE A 142 -14.82 10.56 -15.61
CA PHE A 142 -15.83 9.92 -16.46
C PHE A 142 -17.16 9.68 -15.73
N ASP A 143 -17.23 9.96 -14.42
CA ASP A 143 -18.45 9.82 -13.63
C ASP A 143 -19.30 11.10 -13.70
N PRO A 144 -20.56 11.02 -14.20
CA PRO A 144 -21.46 12.16 -14.25
C PRO A 144 -22.19 12.43 -12.92
N CYS A 145 -22.16 11.51 -11.95
CA CYS A 145 -22.98 11.56 -10.74
C CYS A 145 -22.19 11.89 -9.47
N TYR A 146 -20.98 11.33 -9.29
CA TYR A 146 -20.18 11.55 -8.08
C TYR A 146 -19.13 12.63 -8.27
N SER A 147 -18.88 13.40 -7.21
CA SER A 147 -17.84 14.43 -7.22
C SER A 147 -16.48 13.79 -7.02
N ARG A 148 -15.42 14.47 -7.46
CA ARG A 148 -14.03 14.01 -7.27
C ARG A 148 -13.68 13.79 -5.80
N ALA A 149 -14.33 14.52 -4.90
CA ALA A 149 -14.14 14.39 -3.46
C ALA A 149 -14.53 12.99 -2.95
N ASP A 150 -15.59 12.39 -3.51
CA ASP A 150 -16.11 11.10 -3.05
C ASP A 150 -15.14 9.96 -3.39
N TYR A 151 -14.45 10.06 -4.53
CA TYR A 151 -13.38 9.15 -4.94
C TYR A 151 -12.07 9.33 -4.13
N MET A 152 -11.90 10.47 -3.45
CA MET A 152 -10.71 10.74 -2.63
C MET A 152 -10.88 10.30 -1.16
N LEU A 153 -12.12 10.07 -0.70
CA LEU A 153 -12.38 9.61 0.67
C LEU A 153 -11.80 8.22 0.94
N ILE A 154 -12.01 7.27 0.02
CA ILE A 154 -11.43 5.92 0.15
C ILE A 154 -9.89 5.97 0.16
N LEU A 155 -9.30 6.86 -0.64
CA LEU A 155 -7.86 7.08 -0.66
C LEU A 155 -7.37 7.60 0.71
N LEU A 156 -8.07 8.55 1.30
CA LEU A 156 -7.75 9.11 2.61
C LEU A 156 -7.78 8.05 3.72
N HIS A 157 -8.84 7.24 3.77
CA HIS A 157 -9.00 6.17 4.77
C HIS A 157 -7.92 5.09 4.63
N THR A 158 -7.56 4.73 3.39
CA THR A 158 -6.54 3.72 3.11
C THR A 158 -5.12 4.23 3.37
N PHE A 159 -4.89 5.55 3.21
CA PHE A 159 -3.58 6.19 3.37
C PHE A 159 -3.22 6.49 4.84
N LEU A 160 -4.21 6.76 5.68
CA LEU A 160 -4.02 7.03 7.12
C LEU A 160 -3.09 6.03 7.85
N PRO A 161 -3.31 4.70 7.79
CA PRO A 161 -2.45 3.73 8.46
C PRO A 161 -1.01 3.70 7.91
N VAL A 162 -0.83 3.98 6.62
CA VAL A 162 0.49 4.03 5.96
C VAL A 162 1.31 5.21 6.47
N VAL A 163 0.67 6.37 6.62
CA VAL A 163 1.32 7.58 7.19
C VAL A 163 1.74 7.35 8.64
N LEU A 164 0.86 6.73 9.45
CA LEU A 164 1.16 6.40 10.84
C LEU A 164 2.39 5.47 10.95
N LEU A 165 2.46 4.45 10.09
CA LEU A 165 3.62 3.55 10.02
C LEU A 165 4.90 4.29 9.63
N TRP A 166 4.82 5.21 8.66
CA TRP A 166 5.97 6.02 8.24
C TRP A 166 6.47 6.94 9.35
N ILE A 167 5.57 7.60 10.08
CA ILE A 167 5.91 8.42 11.25
C ILE A 167 6.62 7.58 12.31
N GLY A 168 6.12 6.37 12.60
CA GLY A 168 6.76 5.44 13.53
C GLY A 168 8.17 5.02 13.08
N LEU A 169 8.36 4.78 11.78
CA LEU A 169 9.65 4.44 11.19
C LEU A 169 10.66 5.58 11.30
N VAL A 170 10.23 6.81 11.01
CA VAL A 170 11.04 8.03 11.16
C VAL A 170 11.42 8.26 12.62
N GLY A 171 10.45 8.13 13.54
CA GLY A 171 10.68 8.24 14.99
C GLY A 171 11.74 7.25 15.49
N MET A 172 11.65 5.98 15.08
CA MET A 172 12.65 4.97 15.43
C MET A 172 14.04 5.26 14.83
N GLY A 173 14.09 5.77 13.59
CA GLY A 173 15.33 6.18 12.93
C GLY A 173 16.02 7.35 13.65
N LEU A 174 15.24 8.37 14.03
CA LEU A 174 15.73 9.52 14.79
C LEU A 174 16.22 9.11 16.18
N PHE A 175 15.47 8.25 16.89
CA PHE A 175 15.87 7.75 18.21
C PHE A 175 17.22 6.98 18.15
N LYS A 176 17.38 6.07 17.18
CA LYS A 176 18.66 5.36 16.98
C LYS A 176 19.81 6.31 16.65
N SER A 177 19.56 7.34 15.85
CA SER A 177 20.57 8.37 15.51
C SER A 177 21.00 9.17 16.75
N LEU A 178 20.04 9.56 17.60
CA LEU A 178 20.30 10.28 18.86
C LEU A 178 21.08 9.42 19.87
N CYS A 179 20.69 8.14 20.04
CA CYS A 179 21.42 7.21 20.91
C CYS A 179 22.86 6.99 20.43
N LYS A 180 23.07 6.83 19.12
CA LYS A 180 24.42 6.69 18.55
C LYS A 180 25.28 7.95 18.75
N LYS A 181 24.68 9.14 18.65
CA LYS A 181 25.37 10.41 18.89
C LYS A 181 25.76 10.62 20.36
N ARG A 182 24.98 10.07 21.31
CA ARG A 182 25.35 10.04 22.74
C ARG A 182 26.49 9.06 23.06
N GLN A 183 26.73 8.06 22.22
CA GLN A 183 27.81 7.07 22.36
C GLN A 183 29.09 7.48 21.60
N GLY A 184 29.40 8.77 21.51
CA GLY A 184 30.66 9.28 20.92
C GLY A 184 31.90 8.62 21.54
N PRO A 185 33.04 8.63 20.80
CA PRO A 185 34.12 7.67 20.97
C PRO A 185 34.71 7.76 22.38
N LEU A 186 34.77 6.63 23.09
CA LEU A 186 35.85 6.47 24.05
C LEU A 186 37.15 6.53 23.24
N SER A 187 37.86 7.63 23.42
CA SER A 187 39.30 7.77 23.18
C SER A 187 40.05 6.48 23.55
N PRO A 188 41.08 6.16 22.77
CA PRO A 188 42.42 6.48 23.24
C PRO A 188 43.10 7.57 22.41
#